data_AF-A0A024S8G0-F1
#
_entry.id   AF-A0A024S8G0-F1
#
_cell.length_a   1.000
_cell.length_b   1.000
_cell.length_c   1.000
_cell.angle_alpha   90.00
_cell.angle_beta   90.00
_cell.angle_gamma   90.00
#
_symmetry.space_group_name_H-M   'P 1'
#
loop_
_entity.id
_entity.type
_entity.pdbx_description
1 polymer ?
#
loop_
_entity_poly.entity_id
_entity_poly.type
_entity_poly.pdbx_seq_one_letter_code
_entity_poly.pdbx_strand_id
1 'polypeptide(L)'
;PLPKRQKSPRLLHTLRQPHNVLEDEEDHHKKGHRALLRKGKHAHHEGSRKKWREEIRPRERKRYEALWASNRGILLTDTRVMSPATSLSSDLDRDVSQCVANVVVREVWKRSRLPDDELAEIYDLVDRSRTGMLSRAEFVVGTWLVDQRLKGRKVPAKVTDSVWGSANGV
;
A
#
# COMPACT_ATOMS: atom_id res chain seq x y z
N PRO A 1 31.67 -51.28 33.98
CA PRO A 1 31.76 -50.66 32.63
C PRO A 1 30.40 -50.13 32.18
N LEU A 2 30.25 -48.81 32.01
CA LEU A 2 28.99 -48.17 31.61
C LEU A 2 28.73 -48.38 30.10
N PRO A 3 27.47 -48.57 29.67
CA PRO A 3 27.17 -48.78 28.25
C PRO A 3 27.40 -47.51 27.43
N LYS A 4 27.94 -47.68 26.22
CA LYS A 4 28.23 -46.58 25.29
C LYS A 4 26.92 -46.01 24.71
N ARG A 5 26.74 -44.69 24.85
CA ARG A 5 25.61 -43.91 24.33
C ARG A 5 25.48 -44.05 22.81
N GLN A 6 24.41 -44.68 22.34
CA GLN A 6 24.09 -44.75 20.91
C GLN A 6 23.59 -43.40 20.41
N LYS A 7 24.09 -42.96 19.25
CA LYS A 7 23.59 -41.76 18.56
C LYS A 7 22.23 -42.12 17.95
N SER A 8 21.17 -41.41 18.34
CA SER A 8 19.83 -41.61 17.78
C SER A 8 19.83 -41.33 16.27
N PRO A 9 19.06 -42.08 15.46
CA PRO A 9 18.92 -41.80 14.04
C PRO A 9 18.29 -40.42 13.84
N ARG A 10 18.73 -39.70 12.81
CA ARG A 10 18.34 -38.31 12.50
C ARG A 10 16.81 -38.17 12.53
N LEU A 11 16.31 -37.14 13.21
CA LEU A 11 14.89 -36.76 13.21
C LEU A 11 14.40 -36.59 11.78
N LEU A 12 13.28 -37.23 11.43
CA LEU A 12 12.66 -37.04 10.13
C LEU A 12 12.05 -35.64 10.05
N HIS A 13 12.51 -34.88 9.06
CA HIS A 13 12.01 -33.54 8.74
C HIS A 13 10.57 -33.64 8.24
N THR A 14 9.70 -32.75 8.71
CA THR A 14 8.30 -32.66 8.28
C THR A 14 8.20 -32.49 6.76
N LEU A 15 7.18 -33.10 6.14
CA LEU A 15 6.83 -33.07 4.71
C LEU A 15 6.46 -31.68 4.15
N ARG A 16 6.88 -30.59 4.78
CA ARG A 16 6.83 -29.25 4.18
C ARG A 16 8.13 -29.02 3.44
N GLN A 17 8.04 -29.00 2.12
CA GLN A 17 9.10 -28.43 1.29
C GLN A 17 9.35 -26.98 1.75
N PRO A 18 10.60 -26.60 2.06
CA PRO A 18 10.92 -25.18 2.16
C PRO A 18 10.57 -24.53 0.82
N HIS A 19 9.84 -23.43 0.88
CA HIS A 19 9.50 -22.65 -0.30
C HIS A 19 10.79 -22.32 -1.05
N ASN A 20 10.90 -22.80 -2.29
CA ASN A 20 11.98 -22.47 -3.20
C ASN A 20 11.95 -20.95 -3.39
N VAL A 21 12.91 -20.26 -2.77
CA VAL A 21 13.26 -18.89 -3.14
C VAL A 21 14.50 -19.03 -4.02
N LEU A 22 14.23 -19.33 -5.29
CA LEU A 22 15.13 -19.15 -6.42
C LEU A 22 14.25 -18.32 -7.37
N GLU A 23 14.55 -17.08 -7.73
CA GLU A 23 15.82 -16.57 -8.25
C GLU A 23 16.10 -15.17 -7.70
N ASP A 24 17.25 -15.02 -7.06
CA ASP A 24 17.96 -13.75 -6.92
C ASP A 24 19.43 -14.11 -7.12
N GLU A 25 19.92 -14.02 -8.36
CA GLU A 25 21.32 -14.22 -8.71
C GLU A 25 21.65 -13.22 -9.82
N GLU A 26 22.10 -12.02 -9.45
CA GLU A 26 23.33 -11.40 -9.97
C GLU A 26 23.76 -10.28 -9.00
N ASP A 27 24.69 -10.59 -8.09
CA ASP A 27 26.02 -9.95 -8.02
C ASP A 27 26.69 -10.19 -6.64
N HIS A 28 27.32 -11.35 -6.48
CA HIS A 28 28.17 -11.69 -5.33
C HIS A 28 29.55 -12.17 -5.78
N HIS A 29 30.39 -11.24 -6.23
CA HIS A 29 31.83 -11.48 -6.32
C HIS A 29 32.45 -11.69 -4.93
N LYS A 30 32.66 -12.96 -4.55
CA LYS A 30 33.56 -13.35 -3.45
C LYS A 30 35.02 -13.11 -3.87
N LYS A 31 35.72 -12.17 -3.24
CA LYS A 31 37.19 -12.15 -3.18
C LYS A 31 37.69 -11.80 -1.77
N GLY A 32 38.23 -12.82 -1.10
CA GLY A 32 39.42 -12.76 -0.27
C GLY A 32 39.36 -12.00 1.06
N HIS A 33 39.56 -12.73 2.16
CA HIS A 33 39.97 -12.15 3.43
C HIS A 33 41.32 -11.41 3.28
N ARG A 34 41.29 -10.07 3.31
CA ARG A 34 42.43 -9.26 3.79
C ARG A 34 41.89 -8.26 4.80
N ALA A 35 42.22 -8.48 6.07
CA ALA A 35 41.98 -7.52 7.13
C ALA A 35 42.93 -6.33 6.93
N LEU A 36 42.44 -5.26 6.29
CA LEU A 36 43.02 -3.94 6.40
C LEU A 36 42.06 -3.11 7.25
N LEU A 37 42.56 -2.58 8.35
CA LEU A 37 41.87 -1.65 9.24
C LEU A 37 41.47 -0.40 8.46
N ARG A 38 40.32 -0.43 7.77
CA ARG A 38 39.75 0.75 7.13
C ARG A 38 38.97 1.55 8.16
N LYS A 39 39.63 2.63 8.60
CA LYS A 39 39.09 3.77 9.35
C LYS A 39 37.82 4.29 8.66
N GLY A 40 36.75 4.53 9.42
CA GLY A 40 35.52 5.16 8.91
C GLY A 40 34.21 4.35 9.01
N LYS A 41 34.06 3.46 10.01
CA LYS A 41 32.83 2.64 10.20
C LYS A 41 31.55 3.42 10.55
N HIS A 42 31.63 4.75 10.69
CA HIS A 42 30.49 5.63 10.98
C HIS A 42 30.46 6.86 10.07
N ALA A 43 31.04 6.80 8.86
CA ALA A 43 30.83 7.82 7.84
C ALA A 43 29.41 7.66 7.26
N HIS A 44 28.43 8.13 8.00
CA HIS A 44 27.08 8.29 7.48
C HIS A 44 27.05 9.57 6.65
N HIS A 45 26.79 9.47 5.35
CA HIS A 45 26.37 10.64 4.59
C HIS A 45 25.05 11.10 5.23
N GLU A 46 25.06 12.26 5.88
CA GLU A 46 23.89 12.85 6.57
C GLU A 46 22.68 12.95 5.63
N GLY A 47 22.93 13.07 4.31
CA GLY A 47 21.92 13.09 3.24
C GLY A 47 21.36 11.71 2.81
N SER A 48 21.91 10.60 3.31
CA SER A 48 21.42 9.23 3.03
C SER A 48 20.43 8.71 4.09
N ARG A 49 20.08 9.54 5.09
CA ARG A 49 18.89 9.30 5.91
C ARG A 49 17.71 9.17 4.94
N LYS A 50 17.14 7.98 4.84
CA LYS A 50 16.03 7.63 3.93
C LYS A 50 14.97 8.73 3.98
N LYS A 51 15.09 9.72 3.10
CA LYS A 51 14.09 10.76 2.92
C LYS A 51 12.81 10.01 2.64
N TRP A 52 11.84 10.23 3.51
CA TRP A 52 10.52 9.66 3.39
C TRP A 52 10.07 9.83 1.94
N ARG A 53 9.94 8.72 1.20
CA ARG A 53 9.59 8.77 -0.22
C ARG A 53 8.19 9.36 -0.34
N GLU A 54 8.03 10.30 -1.26
CA GLU A 54 6.77 10.96 -1.61
C GLU A 54 6.19 10.35 -2.89
N GLU A 55 6.27 9.03 -3.01
CA GLU A 55 5.82 8.28 -4.19
C GLU A 55 5.14 6.99 -3.75
N ILE A 56 4.09 6.61 -4.46
CA ILE A 56 3.38 5.34 -4.26
C ILE A 56 4.09 4.27 -5.08
N ARG A 57 4.62 3.24 -4.41
CA ARG A 57 5.31 2.16 -5.14
C ARG A 57 4.31 1.37 -6.01
N PRO A 58 4.73 0.80 -7.15
CA PRO A 58 3.84 0.01 -8.01
C PRO A 58 3.14 -1.14 -7.27
N ARG A 59 3.86 -1.83 -6.37
CA ARG A 59 3.27 -2.89 -5.53
C ARG A 59 2.23 -2.36 -4.54
N GLU A 60 2.44 -1.17 -3.98
CA GLU A 60 1.49 -0.52 -3.07
C GLU A 60 0.23 -0.10 -3.84
N ARG A 61 0.41 0.60 -4.95
CA ARG A 61 -0.67 1.01 -5.86
C ARG A 61 -1.55 -0.16 -6.26
N LYS A 62 -0.96 -1.26 -6.73
CA LYS A 62 -1.72 -2.46 -7.13
C LYS A 62 -2.60 -3.01 -6.00
N ARG A 63 -2.12 -2.99 -4.75
CA ARG A 63 -2.92 -3.42 -3.60
C ARG A 63 -4.07 -2.46 -3.31
N TYR A 64 -3.82 -1.16 -3.37
CA TYR A 64 -4.86 -0.16 -3.11
C TYR A 64 -5.91 -0.12 -4.23
N GLU A 65 -5.50 -0.31 -5.48
CA GLU A 65 -6.40 -0.45 -6.62
C GLU A 65 -7.29 -1.68 -6.50
N ALA A 66 -6.77 -2.81 -5.99
CA ALA A 66 -7.58 -3.99 -5.73
C ALA A 66 -8.65 -3.71 -4.65
N LEU A 67 -8.32 -2.91 -3.64
CA LEU A 67 -9.29 -2.45 -2.64
C LEU A 67 -10.34 -1.53 -3.27
N TRP A 68 -9.93 -0.55 -4.09
CA TRP A 68 -10.85 0.31 -4.83
C TRP A 68 -11.79 -0.50 -5.73
N ALA A 69 -11.25 -1.43 -6.52
CA ALA A 69 -12.02 -2.24 -7.45
C ALA A 69 -13.08 -3.10 -6.75
N SER A 70 -12.81 -3.52 -5.50
CA SER A 70 -13.76 -4.29 -4.68
C SER A 70 -14.86 -3.44 -4.04
N ASN A 71 -14.65 -2.12 -3.93
CA ASN A 71 -15.55 -1.22 -3.20
C ASN A 71 -16.27 -0.19 -4.09
N ARG A 72 -15.84 -0.03 -5.35
CA ARG A 72 -16.45 0.92 -6.28
C ARG A 72 -17.88 0.55 -6.65
N GLY A 73 -18.72 1.56 -6.83
CA GLY A 73 -20.13 1.41 -7.17
C GLY A 73 -21.04 0.98 -6.00
N ILE A 74 -20.49 0.56 -4.85
CA ILE A 74 -21.29 0.23 -3.67
C ILE A 74 -22.05 1.49 -3.22
N LEU A 75 -23.39 1.37 -3.09
CA LEU A 75 -24.34 2.45 -2.78
C LEU A 75 -24.52 3.54 -3.84
N LEU A 76 -23.83 3.44 -4.99
CA LEU A 76 -23.93 4.42 -6.08
C LEU A 76 -24.74 3.91 -7.28
N THR A 77 -25.02 2.60 -7.35
CA THR A 77 -25.82 1.99 -8.42
C THR A 77 -27.34 2.10 -8.23
N ASP A 78 -27.81 2.53 -7.05
CA ASP A 78 -29.25 2.54 -6.71
C ASP A 78 -30.03 3.75 -7.29
N THR A 79 -29.33 4.71 -7.92
CA THR A 79 -29.97 5.81 -8.69
C THR A 79 -30.82 5.32 -9.86
N ARG A 80 -30.61 4.07 -10.31
CA ARG A 80 -31.28 3.48 -11.48
C ARG A 80 -32.76 3.19 -11.26
N VAL A 81 -33.25 3.10 -10.01
CA VAL A 81 -34.65 2.78 -9.72
C VAL A 81 -35.57 4.01 -9.72
N MET A 82 -35.02 5.23 -9.75
CA MET A 82 -35.81 6.46 -9.61
C MET A 82 -35.97 7.31 -10.89
N SER A 83 -35.28 6.99 -12.00
CA SER A 83 -35.41 7.77 -13.25
C SER A 83 -35.32 6.90 -14.52
N PRO A 84 -36.44 6.58 -15.19
CA PRO A 84 -36.44 5.86 -16.47
C PRO A 84 -36.14 6.75 -17.70
N ALA A 85 -35.82 8.04 -17.51
CA ALA A 85 -35.79 9.00 -18.61
C ALA A 85 -34.44 9.71 -18.69
N THR A 86 -33.51 9.19 -19.52
CA THR A 86 -32.70 9.93 -20.51
C THR A 86 -31.46 9.16 -20.92
N SER A 87 -31.35 8.86 -22.22
CA SER A 87 -30.22 8.13 -22.83
C SER A 87 -28.89 8.90 -22.86
N LEU A 88 -28.85 10.15 -22.38
CA LEU A 88 -27.60 10.91 -22.14
C LEU A 88 -26.96 10.61 -20.77
N SER A 89 -27.68 9.95 -19.86
CA SER A 89 -27.21 9.68 -18.49
C SER A 89 -26.16 8.56 -18.42
N SER A 90 -25.93 7.78 -19.49
CA SER A 90 -25.12 6.56 -19.41
C SER A 90 -23.65 6.83 -19.11
N ASP A 91 -23.07 7.89 -19.66
CA ASP A 91 -21.64 8.17 -19.48
C ASP A 91 -21.35 8.71 -18.07
N LEU A 92 -22.24 9.55 -17.54
CA LEU A 92 -22.15 10.04 -16.16
C LEU A 92 -22.42 8.91 -15.14
N ASP A 93 -23.42 8.06 -15.40
CA ASP A 93 -23.75 6.90 -14.57
C ASP A 93 -22.58 5.89 -14.55
N ARG A 94 -21.90 5.72 -15.70
CA ARG A 94 -20.70 4.89 -15.79
C ARG A 94 -19.55 5.46 -14.97
N ASP A 95 -19.37 6.78 -14.95
CA ASP A 95 -18.29 7.42 -14.19
C ASP A 95 -18.55 7.33 -12.67
N VAL A 96 -19.80 7.57 -12.23
CA VAL A 96 -20.22 7.41 -10.83
C VAL A 96 -20.06 5.96 -10.35
N SER A 97 -20.32 4.97 -11.22
CA SER A 97 -20.08 3.55 -10.90
C SER A 97 -18.60 3.18 -10.69
N GLN A 98 -17.67 4.04 -11.12
CA GLN A 98 -16.22 3.91 -10.88
C GLN A 98 -15.75 4.67 -9.64
N CYS A 99 -16.66 5.29 -8.88
CA CYS A 99 -16.36 5.96 -7.63
C CYS A 99 -16.68 5.07 -6.42
N VAL A 100 -16.12 5.44 -5.27
CA VAL A 100 -16.44 4.83 -3.97
C VAL A 100 -17.10 5.90 -3.11
N ALA A 101 -18.33 5.65 -2.65
CA ALA A 101 -19.06 6.60 -1.80
C ALA A 101 -18.31 6.83 -0.47
N ASN A 102 -18.36 8.06 0.06
CA ASN A 102 -17.71 8.45 1.31
C ASN A 102 -18.01 7.50 2.49
N VAL A 103 -19.26 7.03 2.61
CA VAL A 103 -19.70 6.07 3.65
C VAL A 103 -18.91 4.77 3.56
N VAL A 104 -18.66 4.26 2.34
CA VAL A 104 -17.89 3.04 2.09
C VAL A 104 -16.42 3.29 2.38
N VAL A 105 -15.87 4.43 1.93
CA VAL A 105 -14.49 4.83 2.21
C VAL A 105 -14.22 4.88 3.71
N ARG A 106 -15.10 5.54 4.47
CA ARG A 106 -15.01 5.63 5.93
C ARG A 106 -15.02 4.25 6.58
N GLU A 107 -15.94 3.37 6.19
CA GLU A 107 -15.98 1.99 6.71
C GLU A 107 -14.70 1.20 6.40
N VAL A 108 -14.16 1.36 5.19
CA VAL A 108 -12.90 0.72 4.80
C VAL A 108 -11.73 1.24 5.63
N TRP A 109 -11.59 2.56 5.76
CA TRP A 109 -10.47 3.18 6.46
C TRP A 109 -10.57 3.06 7.98
N LYS A 110 -11.77 2.99 8.57
CA LYS A 110 -11.95 2.72 10.01
C LYS A 110 -11.31 1.41 10.46
N ARG A 111 -11.15 0.43 9.56
CA ARG A 111 -10.44 -0.83 9.86
C ARG A 111 -8.95 -0.64 10.18
N SER A 112 -8.37 0.52 9.83
CA SER A 112 -7.00 0.89 10.23
C SER A 112 -6.86 1.19 11.72
N ARG A 113 -7.98 1.45 12.43
CA ARG A 113 -8.01 1.89 13.84
C ARG A 113 -7.31 3.22 14.11
N LEU A 114 -7.16 4.06 13.09
CA LEU A 114 -6.80 5.46 13.29
C LEU A 114 -7.99 6.25 13.88
N PRO A 115 -7.73 7.36 14.59
CA PRO A 115 -8.79 8.25 15.07
C PRO A 115 -9.67 8.76 13.92
N ASP A 116 -10.98 8.89 14.16
CA ASP A 116 -11.94 9.35 13.15
C ASP A 116 -11.57 10.75 12.61
N ASP A 117 -11.03 11.63 13.48
CA ASP A 117 -10.57 12.98 13.09
C ASP A 117 -9.43 12.94 12.05
N GLU A 118 -8.46 12.03 12.22
CA GLU A 118 -7.35 11.87 11.26
C GLU A 118 -7.84 11.27 9.94
N LEU A 119 -8.80 10.35 9.99
CA LEU A 119 -9.40 9.77 8.80
C LEU A 119 -10.21 10.82 8.01
N ALA A 120 -10.91 11.71 8.71
CA ALA A 120 -11.60 12.84 8.11
C ALA A 120 -10.63 13.82 7.45
N GLU A 121 -9.52 14.17 8.13
CA GLU A 121 -8.47 15.02 7.56
C GLU A 121 -7.89 14.41 6.26
N ILE A 122 -7.61 13.11 6.26
CA ILE A 122 -7.14 12.40 5.07
C ILE A 122 -8.19 12.41 3.96
N TYR A 123 -9.47 12.23 4.29
CA TYR A 123 -10.56 12.26 3.32
C TYR A 123 -10.67 13.62 2.63
N ASP A 124 -10.73 14.70 3.43
CA ASP A 124 -10.83 16.08 2.93
C ASP A 124 -9.62 16.48 2.09
N LEU A 125 -8.46 15.90 2.40
CA LEU A 125 -7.22 16.13 1.65
C LEU A 125 -7.26 15.49 0.24
N VAL A 126 -7.97 14.38 0.05
CA VAL A 126 -8.04 13.68 -1.24
C VAL A 126 -9.28 13.99 -2.06
N ASP A 127 -10.41 14.33 -1.43
CA ASP A 127 -11.65 14.75 -2.12
C ASP A 127 -11.55 16.21 -2.59
N ARG A 128 -10.67 16.47 -3.57
CA ARG A 128 -10.36 17.83 -4.06
C ARG A 128 -11.57 18.51 -4.70
N SER A 129 -12.46 17.72 -5.27
CA SER A 129 -13.67 18.18 -5.96
C SER A 129 -14.89 18.27 -5.03
N ARG A 130 -14.76 17.82 -3.77
CA ARG A 130 -15.84 17.77 -2.77
C ARG A 130 -17.11 17.11 -3.29
N THR A 131 -16.96 16.02 -4.04
CA THR A 131 -18.08 15.30 -4.65
C THR A 131 -18.77 14.37 -3.65
N GLY A 132 -18.14 14.10 -2.49
CA GLY A 132 -18.63 13.13 -1.52
C GLY A 132 -18.42 11.67 -1.95
N MET A 133 -17.62 11.45 -2.99
CA MET A 133 -17.21 10.13 -3.47
C MET A 133 -15.79 10.21 -4.03
N LEU A 134 -15.01 9.14 -3.88
CA LEU A 134 -13.63 9.12 -4.35
C LEU A 134 -13.49 8.37 -5.67
N SER A 135 -12.85 9.02 -6.64
CA SER A 135 -12.35 8.36 -7.84
C SER A 135 -11.24 7.36 -7.50
N ARG A 136 -10.83 6.54 -8.49
CA ARG A 136 -9.72 5.58 -8.31
C ARG A 136 -8.46 6.24 -7.74
N ALA A 137 -8.03 7.35 -8.33
CA ALA A 137 -6.80 8.03 -7.94
C ALA A 137 -6.87 8.54 -6.50
N GLU A 138 -7.97 9.20 -6.14
CA GLU A 138 -8.19 9.76 -4.80
C GLU A 138 -8.27 8.66 -3.75
N PHE A 139 -8.95 7.54 -4.04
CA PHE A 139 -9.01 6.39 -3.15
C PHE A 139 -7.63 5.78 -2.91
N VAL A 140 -6.82 5.62 -3.98
CA VAL A 140 -5.47 5.07 -3.90
C VAL A 140 -4.55 5.97 -3.07
N VAL A 141 -4.59 7.29 -3.30
CA VAL A 141 -3.82 8.28 -2.53
C VAL A 141 -4.26 8.28 -1.06
N GLY A 142 -5.56 8.30 -0.79
CA GLY A 142 -6.09 8.29 0.58
C GLY A 142 -5.69 7.03 1.34
N THR A 143 -5.77 5.87 0.69
CA THR A 143 -5.34 4.59 1.29
C THR A 143 -3.83 4.56 1.54
N TRP A 144 -3.03 5.15 0.65
CA TRP A 144 -1.59 5.30 0.87
C TRP A 144 -1.28 6.23 2.07
N LEU A 145 -2.01 7.34 2.23
CA LEU A 145 -1.87 8.26 3.37
C LEU A 145 -2.23 7.59 4.69
N VAL A 146 -3.30 6.79 4.73
CA VAL A 146 -3.64 5.95 5.88
C VAL A 146 -2.48 5.01 6.23
N ASP A 147 -1.89 4.34 5.25
CA ASP A 147 -0.73 3.45 5.47
C ASP A 147 0.52 4.24 5.91
N GLN A 148 0.74 5.46 5.41
CA GLN A 148 1.81 6.33 5.90
C GLN A 148 1.59 6.73 7.36
N ARG A 149 0.34 7.01 7.74
CA ARG A 149 -0.02 7.38 9.11
C ARG A 149 0.20 6.22 10.08
N LEU A 150 -0.15 5.00 9.67
CA LEU A 150 0.16 3.76 10.40
C LEU A 150 1.67 3.51 10.54
N LYS A 151 2.47 3.93 9.54
CA LYS A 151 3.95 3.90 9.61
C LYS A 151 4.55 5.02 10.48
N GLY A 152 3.72 5.81 11.17
CA GLY A 152 4.13 6.87 12.07
C GLY A 152 4.44 8.21 11.41
N ARG A 153 4.08 8.39 10.13
CA ARG A 153 4.19 9.71 9.47
C ARG A 153 3.01 10.60 9.85
N LYS A 154 3.22 11.90 9.91
CA LYS A 154 2.12 12.87 10.04
C LYS A 154 1.38 13.02 8.72
N VAL A 155 0.08 13.30 8.80
CA VAL A 155 -0.71 13.68 7.62
C VAL A 155 -0.14 15.01 7.09
N PRO A 156 0.20 15.11 5.81
CA PRO A 156 0.72 16.35 5.24
C PRO A 156 -0.42 17.34 4.98
N ALA A 157 -0.13 18.64 5.05
CA ALA A 157 -1.14 19.66 4.76
C ALA A 157 -1.58 19.67 3.28
N LYS A 158 -0.72 19.19 2.38
CA LYS A 158 -0.99 19.02 0.93
C LYS A 158 -0.27 17.78 0.42
N VAL A 159 -0.92 17.04 -0.46
CA VAL A 159 -0.31 15.91 -1.18
C VAL A 159 0.48 16.43 -2.37
N THR A 160 1.71 15.98 -2.54
CA THR A 160 2.59 16.41 -3.63
C THR A 160 2.22 15.76 -4.96
N ASP A 161 2.52 16.44 -6.07
CA ASP A 161 2.19 15.96 -7.43
C ASP A 161 2.85 14.62 -7.77
N SER A 162 4.00 14.33 -7.16
CA SER A 162 4.69 13.05 -7.31
C SER A 162 3.84 11.87 -6.79
N VAL A 163 3.14 12.05 -5.66
CA VAL A 163 2.22 11.04 -5.11
C VAL A 163 1.01 10.88 -6.05
N TRP A 164 0.44 11.98 -6.54
CA TRP A 164 -0.69 11.96 -7.46
C TRP A 164 -0.34 11.29 -8.79
N GLY A 165 0.81 11.64 -9.39
CA GLY A 165 1.30 11.00 -10.61
C GLY A 165 1.54 9.51 -10.40
N SER A 166 2.17 9.15 -9.26
CA SER A 166 2.38 7.76 -8.88
C SER A 166 1.08 6.98 -8.70
N ALA A 167 -0.03 7.60 -8.32
CA ALA A 167 -1.33 6.92 -8.18
C ALA A 167 -1.97 6.59 -9.53
N ASN A 168 -1.78 7.44 -10.53
CA ASN A 168 -2.30 7.24 -11.89
C ASN A 168 -1.50 6.23 -12.72
N GLY A 169 -0.33 5.81 -12.24
CA GLY A 169 0.53 4.84 -12.92
C GLY A 169 1.36 5.45 -14.05
N VAL A 170 1.56 6.77 -14.03
CA VAL A 170 2.47 7.50 -14.93
C VAL A 170 3.91 7.33 -14.48
#